data_AF-A0A353PE89-F1
#
_entry.id   AF-A0A353PE89-F1
#
_cell.length_a   1.000
_cell.length_b   1.000
_cell.length_c   1.000
_cell.angle_alpha   90.00
_cell.angle_beta   90.00
_cell.angle_gamma   90.00
#
_symmetry.space_group_name_H-M   'P 1'
#
loop_
_entity.id
_entity.type
_entity.pdbx_description
1 polymer ?
#
loop_
_entity_poly.entity_id
_entity_poly.type
_entity_poly.pdbx_seq_one_letter_code
_entity_poly.pdbx_strand_id
1 'polypeptide(L)'
;PAGYTAAIYGARANLKPVLITGIQMGGQLTTTTEVDNWPGGQEGLQGPALMEELKAHAERFETQVVFDHIHTADLGQRPFRLEGDSGVYTCDALIIATGARARMAMNTP
;
A
#
# COMPACT_ATOMS: atom_id res chain seq x y z
N PRO A 1 4.93 1.26 1.47
CA PRO A 1 5.28 1.13 2.91
C PRO A 1 4.13 1.53 3.84
N ALA A 2 3.58 2.75 3.70
CA ALA A 2 2.52 3.26 4.58
C ALA A 2 1.30 2.33 4.71
N GLY A 3 0.77 1.82 3.59
CA GLY A 3 -0.34 0.86 3.59
C GLY A 3 -0.03 -0.43 4.37
N TYR A 4 1.14 -1.03 4.17
CA TYR A 4 1.52 -2.25 4.91
C TYR A 4 1.65 -2.00 6.41
N THR A 5 2.26 -0.89 6.84
CA THR A 5 2.33 -0.54 8.26
C THR A 5 0.93 -0.36 8.86
N ALA A 6 0.04 0.37 8.18
CA ALA A 6 -1.34 0.54 8.63
C ALA A 6 -2.07 -0.82 8.76
N ALA A 7 -1.89 -1.71 7.78
CA ALA A 7 -2.47 -3.05 7.82
C ALA A 7 -1.93 -3.89 8.98
N ILE A 8 -0.62 -3.89 9.22
CA ILE A 8 -0.01 -4.61 10.36
C ILE A 8 -0.63 -4.14 11.69
N TYR A 9 -0.78 -2.84 11.90
CA TYR A 9 -1.37 -2.31 13.13
C TYR A 9 -2.88 -2.62 13.22
N GLY A 10 -3.64 -2.46 12.13
CA GLY A 10 -5.06 -2.81 12.09
C GLY A 10 -5.30 -4.29 12.36
N ALA A 11 -4.47 -5.16 11.79
CA ALA A 11 -4.54 -6.60 11.99
C ALA A 11 -4.23 -6.99 13.44
N ARG A 12 -3.20 -6.40 14.04
CA ARG A 12 -2.88 -6.61 15.47
C ARG A 12 -3.97 -6.11 16.42
N ALA A 13 -4.76 -5.13 15.99
CA ALA A 13 -5.96 -4.67 16.69
C ALA A 13 -7.21 -5.53 16.40
N ASN A 14 -7.05 -6.66 15.71
CA ASN A 14 -8.12 -7.60 15.34
C ASN A 14 -9.22 -6.98 14.44
N LEU A 15 -8.85 -6.01 13.59
CA LEU A 15 -9.80 -5.31 12.70
C LEU A 15 -9.95 -5.98 11.32
N LYS A 16 -9.24 -7.08 11.05
CA LYS A 16 -9.27 -7.85 9.78
C LYS A 16 -9.14 -6.94 8.54
N PRO A 17 -8.03 -6.18 8.40
CA PRO A 17 -7.88 -5.21 7.33
C PRO A 17 -7.77 -5.86 5.95
N VAL A 18 -8.36 -5.20 4.97
CA VAL A 18 -8.15 -5.47 3.54
C VAL A 18 -7.26 -4.35 2.98
N LEU A 19 -6.17 -4.71 2.32
CA LEU A 19 -5.24 -3.79 1.66
C LEU A 19 -5.37 -3.96 0.15
N ILE A 20 -5.79 -2.89 -0.55
CA ILE A 20 -5.80 -2.84 -2.01
C ILE A 20 -4.45 -2.28 -2.49
N THR A 21 -3.73 -3.02 -3.34
CA THR A 21 -2.34 -2.68 -3.70
C THR A 21 -2.23 -1.48 -4.63
N GLY A 22 -3.23 -1.25 -5.46
CA GLY A 22 -3.12 -0.41 -6.64
C GLY A 22 -2.23 -1.04 -7.72
N ILE A 23 -1.98 -0.27 -8.78
CA ILE A 23 -1.24 -0.69 -9.98
C ILE A 23 0.21 -1.11 -9.65
N GLN A 24 0.85 -0.44 -8.69
CA GLN A 24 2.24 -0.70 -8.32
C GLN A 24 2.29 -1.25 -6.88
N MET A 25 2.19 -2.57 -6.76
CA MET A 25 2.40 -3.26 -5.49
C MET A 25 3.78 -2.92 -4.92
N GLY A 26 3.84 -2.68 -3.61
CA GLY A 26 5.05 -2.18 -2.93
C GLY A 26 5.30 -0.67 -3.06
N GLY A 27 4.67 0.01 -4.02
CA GLY A 27 4.86 1.45 -4.25
C GLY A 27 6.27 1.82 -4.72
N GLN A 28 6.65 3.10 -4.62
CA GLN A 28 7.87 3.64 -5.24
C GLN A 28 9.18 2.93 -4.85
N LEU A 29 9.29 2.34 -3.66
CA LEU A 29 10.50 1.64 -3.24
C LEU A 29 10.82 0.43 -4.13
N THR A 30 9.84 -0.13 -4.85
CA THR A 30 10.09 -1.23 -5.80
C THR A 30 10.85 -0.82 -7.05
N THR A 31 11.00 0.49 -7.30
CA THR A 31 11.79 1.01 -8.43
C THR A 31 13.18 1.50 -8.03
N THR A 32 13.52 1.43 -6.74
CA THR A 32 14.84 1.81 -6.22
C THR A 32 15.71 0.57 -6.07
N THR A 33 17.02 0.71 -6.26
CA THR A 33 17.99 -0.36 -6.00
C THR A 33 18.28 -0.49 -4.51
N GLU A 34 19.03 0.45 -3.94
CA GLU A 34 19.52 0.42 -2.55
C GLU A 34 18.83 1.47 -1.68
N VAL A 35 18.61 1.12 -0.41
CA VAL A 35 17.93 1.96 0.60
C VAL A 35 18.77 2.01 1.88
N ASP A 36 19.64 3.02 1.98
CA ASP A 36 20.57 3.14 3.12
C ASP A 36 20.00 3.89 4.33
N ASN A 37 18.83 4.51 4.16
CA ASN A 37 18.23 5.39 5.16
C ASN A 37 16.97 4.79 5.82
N TRP A 38 16.74 3.49 5.69
CA TRP A 38 15.67 2.80 6.41
C TRP A 38 16.16 2.36 7.80
N PRO A 39 15.61 2.90 8.90
CA PRO A 39 16.06 2.53 10.24
C PRO A 39 15.87 1.03 10.52
N GLY A 40 16.94 0.36 10.94
CA GLY A 40 16.95 -1.10 11.15
C GLY A 40 17.16 -1.92 9.87
N GLY A 41 17.31 -1.27 8.72
CA GLY A 41 17.76 -1.92 7.49
C GLY A 41 19.23 -2.36 7.58
N GLN A 42 19.56 -3.46 6.91
CA GLN A 42 20.94 -3.92 6.79
C GLN A 42 21.66 -3.17 5.66
N GLU A 43 23.00 -3.19 5.66
CA GLU A 43 23.79 -2.67 4.55
C GLU A 43 23.41 -3.36 3.23
N GLY A 44 23.22 -2.58 2.16
CA GLY A 44 22.79 -3.10 0.86
C GLY A 44 21.31 -3.50 0.80
N LEU A 45 20.48 -3.04 1.74
CA LEU A 45 19.03 -3.29 1.72
C LEU A 45 18.42 -2.83 0.40
N GLN A 46 17.73 -3.74 -0.28
CA GLN A 46 17.08 -3.42 -1.54
C GLN A 46 15.63 -3.00 -1.36
N GLY A 47 15.21 -1.99 -2.13
CA GLY A 47 13.84 -1.47 -2.10
C GLY A 47 12.77 -2.54 -2.36
N PRO A 48 12.87 -3.35 -3.43
CA PRO A 48 11.96 -4.47 -3.68
C PRO A 48 11.93 -5.49 -2.53
N ALA A 49 13.09 -5.85 -1.98
CA ALA A 49 13.18 -6.82 -0.88
C ALA A 49 12.48 -6.30 0.39
N LEU A 50 12.73 -5.03 0.76
CA LEU A 50 12.05 -4.37 1.87
C LEU A 50 10.51 -4.39 1.70
N MET A 51 10.02 -4.15 0.47
CA MET A 51 8.58 -4.15 0.23
C MET A 51 7.95 -5.54 0.30
N GLU A 52 8.67 -6.57 -0.13
CA GLU A 52 8.23 -7.97 0.01
C GLU A 52 8.20 -8.39 1.48
N GLU A 53 9.21 -8.00 2.28
CA GLU A 53 9.23 -8.24 3.73
C GLU A 53 8.03 -7.57 4.44
N LEU A 54 7.71 -6.33 4.07
CA LEU A 54 6.54 -5.62 4.61
C LEU A 54 5.21 -6.29 4.22
N LYS A 55 5.10 -6.78 2.99
CA LYS A 55 3.94 -7.54 2.53
C LYS A 55 3.78 -8.83 3.34
N ALA A 56 4.85 -9.63 3.44
CA ALA A 56 4.86 -10.87 4.21
C ALA A 56 4.53 -10.62 5.69
N HIS A 57 4.99 -9.51 6.26
CA HIS A 57 4.64 -9.12 7.63
C HIS A 57 3.16 -8.82 7.80
N ALA A 58 2.53 -8.11 6.86
CA ALA A 58 1.09 -7.85 6.88
C ALA A 58 0.28 -9.15 6.73
N GLU A 59 0.65 -10.02 5.77
CA GLU A 59 -0.01 -11.30 5.52
C GLU A 59 0.13 -12.28 6.71
N ARG A 60 1.25 -12.24 7.44
CA ARG A 60 1.45 -13.03 8.66
C ARG A 60 0.43 -12.72 9.76
N PHE A 61 -0.11 -11.51 9.77
CA PHE A 61 -1.20 -11.11 10.67
C PHE A 61 -2.58 -11.22 9.99
N GLU A 62 -2.71 -12.05 8.95
CA GLU A 62 -3.96 -12.32 8.24
C GLU A 62 -4.56 -11.09 7.54
N THR A 63 -3.75 -10.07 7.23
CA THR A 63 -4.19 -8.99 6.32
C THR A 63 -4.50 -9.59 4.96
N GLN A 64 -5.69 -9.31 4.43
CA GLN A 64 -6.02 -9.68 3.05
C GLN A 64 -5.42 -8.65 2.09
N VAL A 65 -4.44 -9.05 1.28
CA VAL A 65 -3.87 -8.21 0.22
C VAL A 65 -4.58 -8.53 -1.09
N VAL A 66 -5.22 -7.52 -1.69
CA VAL A 66 -5.96 -7.66 -2.95
C VAL A 66 -5.28 -6.82 -4.03
N PHE A 67 -4.94 -7.48 -5.13
CA PHE A 67 -4.47 -6.78 -6.32
C PHE A 67 -5.66 -6.21 -7.08
N ASP A 68 -5.92 -4.93 -6.86
CA ASP A 68 -6.92 -4.17 -7.58
C ASP A 68 -6.53 -2.69 -7.61
N HIS A 69 -7.18 -1.91 -8.47
CA HIS A 69 -7.01 -0.46 -8.53
C HIS A 69 -8.34 0.25 -8.29
N ILE A 70 -8.43 0.98 -7.17
CA ILE A 70 -9.61 1.80 -6.86
C ILE A 70 -9.61 3.06 -7.74
N HIS A 71 -10.66 3.21 -8.56
CA HIS A 71 -10.86 4.37 -9.41
C HIS A 71 -11.97 5.31 -8.91
N THR A 72 -12.93 4.81 -8.12
CA THR A 72 -14.04 5.60 -7.56
C THR A 72 -14.16 5.38 -6.06
N ALA A 73 -14.38 6.46 -5.31
CA ALA A 73 -14.70 6.41 -3.88
C ALA A 73 -15.90 7.29 -3.55
N ASP A 74 -16.97 6.69 -3.02
CA ASP A 74 -18.10 7.39 -2.43
C ASP A 74 -17.90 7.49 -0.91
N LEU A 75 -17.59 8.71 -0.47
CA LEU A 75 -17.32 9.06 0.92
C LEU A 75 -18.48 9.81 1.58
N GLY A 76 -19.58 10.05 0.85
CA GLY A 76 -20.74 10.81 1.33
C GLY A 76 -21.70 9.99 2.18
N GLN A 77 -21.55 8.66 2.18
CA GLN A 77 -22.39 7.72 2.91
C GLN A 77 -21.56 6.71 3.72
N ARG A 78 -22.23 6.00 4.64
CA ARG A 78 -21.64 4.92 5.44
C ARG A 78 -22.44 3.62 5.27
N PRO A 79 -21.77 2.45 5.14
CA PRO A 79 -20.32 2.30 5.02
C PRO A 79 -19.78 2.96 3.74
N PHE A 80 -18.51 3.37 3.76
CA PHE A 80 -17.88 3.94 2.57
C PHE A 80 -17.88 2.91 1.46
N ARG A 81 -18.03 3.34 0.21
CA ARG A 81 -18.07 2.46 -0.95
C ARG A 81 -16.95 2.82 -1.92
N LEU A 82 -16.17 1.83 -2.30
CA LEU A 82 -15.05 1.95 -3.24
C LEU A 82 -15.31 1.05 -4.44
N GLU A 83 -15.05 1.54 -5.65
CA GLU A 83 -15.06 0.72 -6.87
C GLU A 83 -13.64 0.63 -7.40
N GLY A 84 -13.21 -0.61 -7.64
CA GLY A 84 -12.01 -0.90 -8.39
C GLY A 84 -12.30 -1.70 -9.64
N ASP A 85 -11.25 -1.96 -10.42
CA ASP A 85 -11.33 -2.67 -11.69
C ASP A 85 -11.90 -4.09 -11.54
N SER A 86 -11.71 -4.71 -10.38
CA SER A 86 -12.08 -6.10 -10.11
C SER A 86 -13.35 -6.25 -9.26
N GLY A 87 -13.86 -5.17 -8.66
CA GLY A 87 -15.06 -5.26 -7.82
C GLY A 87 -15.39 -4.03 -6.99
N VAL A 88 -16.37 -4.20 -6.12
CA VAL A 88 -16.87 -3.17 -5.20
C VAL A 88 -16.54 -3.57 -3.78
N TYR A 89 -15.98 -2.63 -3.02
CA TYR A 89 -15.60 -2.81 -1.62
C TYR A 89 -16.38 -1.86 -0.74
N THR A 90 -16.70 -2.29 0.47
CA THR A 90 -17.27 -1.42 1.50
C THR A 90 -16.43 -1.49 2.78
N CYS A 91 -16.36 -0.37 3.51
CA CYS A 91 -15.64 -0.32 4.77
C CYS A 91 -16.24 0.72 5.73
N ASP A 92 -16.14 0.44 7.03
CA ASP A 92 -16.55 1.39 8.08
C ASP A 92 -15.52 2.51 8.27
N ALA A 93 -14.25 2.20 8.01
CA ALA A 93 -13.11 3.12 8.08
C ALA A 93 -12.18 2.91 6.87
N LEU A 94 -11.63 4.02 6.36
CA LEU A 94 -10.77 4.03 5.18
C LEU A 94 -9.42 4.69 5.51
N ILE A 95 -8.32 4.02 5.14
CA ILE A 95 -6.97 4.58 5.19
C ILE A 95 -6.48 4.80 3.75
N ILE A 96 -6.21 6.05 3.39
CA ILE A 96 -5.68 6.40 2.06
C ILE A 96 -4.15 6.45 2.13
N ALA A 97 -3.50 5.48 1.48
CA ALA A 97 -2.04 5.35 1.43
C ALA A 97 -1.52 5.17 -0.02
N THR A 98 -2.18 5.81 -0.99
CA THR A 98 -1.91 5.68 -2.43
C THR A 98 -0.59 6.30 -2.89
N GLY A 99 0.05 7.10 -2.03
CA GLY A 99 1.33 7.74 -2.32
C GLY A 99 1.23 8.77 -3.45
N ALA A 100 2.37 9.01 -4.10
CA ALA A 100 2.49 9.87 -5.28
C ALA A 100 3.42 9.21 -6.30
N ARG A 101 3.64 9.84 -7.45
CA ARG A 101 4.69 9.47 -8.41
C ARG A 101 5.55 10.70 -8.70
N ALA A 102 6.86 10.50 -8.85
CA ALA A 102 7.75 11.57 -9.26
C ALA A 102 7.35 12.04 -10.67
N ARG A 103 7.08 13.33 -10.84
CA ARG A 103 6.90 13.93 -12.16
C ARG A 103 8.28 14.27 -12.69
N MET A 104 8.77 13.54 -13.71
CA MET A 104 9.95 13.99 -14.42
C MET A 104 9.62 15.33 -15.08
N ALA A 105 10.41 16.37 -14.79
CA ALA A 105 10.32 17.59 -15.56
C ALA A 105 10.72 17.25 -16.99
N MET A 106 9.79 17.37 -17.93
CA MET A 106 10.17 17.47 -19.34
C MET A 106 10.99 18.75 -19.44
N ASN A 107 12.32 18.63 -19.62
CA ASN A 107 13.11 19.73 -20.13
C ASN A 107 12.47 20.15 -21.45
N THR A 108 11.80 21.30 -21.42
CA THR A 108 11.32 21.95 -22.63
C THR A 108 12.59 22.41 -23.38
N PRO A 109 12.72 22.12 -24.68
CA PRO A 109 13.94 22.41 -25.43
C PRO A 109 14.33 23.89 -25.41
#